data_AF-A0AA47J3C4-F1
#
_entry.id   AF-A0AA47J3C4-F1
#
_cell.length_a   1.000
_cell.length_b   1.000
_cell.length_c   1.000
_cell.angle_alpha   90.00
_cell.angle_beta   90.00
_cell.angle_gamma   90.00
#
_symmetry.space_group_name_H-M   'P 1'
#
loop_
_entity.id
_entity.type
_entity.pdbx_description
1 polymer ?
#
loop_
_entity_poly.entity_id
_entity_poly.type
_entity_poly.pdbx_seq_one_letter_code
_entity_poly.pdbx_strand_id
1 'polypeptide(L)' 'MGKLTAVSKAEQCDWVKDRYGLSWQIVPANIGELQHNSAQIQAMMQMKKIDIQRLLDLA' A
#
# COMPACT_ATOMS: atom_id res chain seq x y z
N MET A 1 -2.86 8.05 -6.68
CA MET A 1 -2.65 8.35 -5.24
C MET A 1 -2.78 9.83 -4.92
N GLY A 2 -2.40 10.74 -5.83
CA GLY A 2 -2.58 12.21 -5.64
C GLY A 2 -4.01 12.76 -5.50
N LYS A 3 -5.06 11.93 -5.46
CA LYS A 3 -6.41 12.34 -5.04
C LYS A 3 -6.69 12.09 -3.55
N LEU A 4 -5.94 11.18 -2.92
CA LEU A 4 -6.16 10.74 -1.55
C LEU A 4 -5.15 11.32 -0.57
N THR A 5 -3.95 11.66 -1.06
CA THR A 5 -2.88 12.23 -0.25
C THR A 5 -2.69 13.71 -0.57
N ALA A 6 -2.69 14.55 0.47
CA ALA A 6 -2.31 15.97 0.39
C ALA A 6 -0.78 16.17 0.45
N VAL A 7 -0.02 15.16 0.91
CA VAL A 7 1.44 15.20 1.07
C VAL A 7 2.11 14.09 0.26
N SER A 8 2.49 14.38 -0.99
CA SER A 8 3.01 13.40 -1.96
C SER A 8 4.25 12.60 -1.53
N LYS A 9 5.01 13.07 -0.52
CA LYS A 9 6.15 12.35 0.08
C LYS A 9 5.77 11.35 1.18
N ALA A 10 4.53 11.39 1.67
CA ALA A 10 4.06 10.50 2.74
C ALA A 10 3.48 9.16 2.21
N GLU A 11 3.53 8.94 0.89
CA GLU A 11 2.93 7.77 0.25
C GLU A 11 3.89 6.58 0.24
N GLN A 12 3.62 5.58 1.07
CA GLN A 12 4.29 4.27 1.08
C GLN A 12 3.27 3.21 1.49
N CYS A 13 3.18 2.06 0.79
CA CYS A 13 2.29 0.95 1.16
C CYS A 13 0.83 1.36 1.43
N ASP A 14 0.23 2.15 0.54
CA ASP A 14 -1.14 2.67 0.68
C ASP A 14 -1.40 3.54 1.92
N TRP A 15 -0.34 4.03 2.58
CA TRP A 15 -0.46 5.14 3.51
C TRP A 15 -0.71 6.43 2.76
N VAL A 16 -1.73 7.15 3.19
CA VAL A 16 -2.12 8.46 2.67
C VAL A 16 -2.27 9.43 3.84
N LYS A 17 -1.96 10.70 3.60
CA LYS A 17 -2.17 11.76 4.58
C LYS A 17 -3.19 12.74 4.04
N ASP A 18 -4.27 12.95 4.76
CA ASP A 18 -5.33 13.87 4.34
C ASP A 18 -4.93 15.35 4.53
N ARG A 19 -5.82 16.27 4.15
CA ARG A 19 -5.60 17.72 4.25
C ARG A 19 -5.46 18.25 5.68
N TYR A 20 -5.89 17.47 6.69
CA TYR A 20 -5.81 17.82 8.11
C TYR A 20 -4.57 17.22 8.78
N GLY A 21 -3.75 16.46 8.03
CA GLY A 21 -2.54 15.82 8.53
C GLY A 21 -2.76 14.45 9.14
N LEU A 22 -3.98 13.90 9.08
CA LEU A 22 -4.29 12.57 9.58
C LEU A 22 -3.81 11.51 8.59
N SER A 23 -3.12 10.50 9.11
CA SER A 23 -2.60 9.37 8.33
C SER A 23 -3.63 8.24 8.30
N TRP A 24 -3.93 7.77 7.10
CA TRP A 24 -4.82 6.65 6.84
C TRP A 24 -4.05 5.57 6.08
N GLN A 25 -4.38 4.31 6.31
CA GLN A 25 -3.89 3.21 5.50
C GLN A 25 -5.07 2.53 4.80
N ILE A 26 -4.97 2.37 3.50
CA ILE A 26 -5.96 1.64 2.72
C ILE A 26 -5.50 0.19 2.63
N VAL A 27 -6.12 -0.68 3.43
CA VAL A 27 -5.71 -2.08 3.54
C VAL A 27 -6.72 -2.98 2.81
N PRO A 28 -6.28 -3.80 1.84
CA PRO A 28 -7.13 -4.83 1.24
C PRO A 28 -7.65 -5.82 2.30
N ALA A 29 -8.91 -6.26 2.16
CA ALA A 29 -9.51 -7.20 3.10
C ALA A 29 -8.74 -8.53 3.21
N ASN A 30 -8.09 -8.95 2.11
CA ASN A 30 -7.29 -10.17 2.02
C ASN A 30 -5.79 -9.93 2.25
N ILE A 31 -5.39 -8.88 2.99
CA ILE A 31 -3.97 -8.55 3.19
C ILE A 31 -3.12 -9.73 3.69
N GLY A 32 -3.70 -10.67 4.46
CA GLY A 32 -3.01 -11.88 4.91
C GLY A 32 -2.48 -12.76 3.78
N GLU A 33 -3.24 -12.89 2.69
CA GLU A 33 -2.85 -13.65 1.49
C GLU A 33 -1.80 -12.90 0.65
N LEU A 34 -1.84 -11.57 0.71
CA LEU A 34 -0.97 -10.68 -0.05
C LEU A 34 0.38 -10.40 0.63
N GLN A 35 0.60 -10.92 1.84
CA GLN A 35 1.85 -10.78 2.60
C GLN A 35 2.32 -12.12 3.21
N HIS A 36 1.87 -13.25 2.65
CA HIS A 36 2.12 -14.56 3.24
C HIS A 36 3.55 -15.06 3.02
N ASN A 37 4.29 -14.50 2.05
CA ASN A 37 5.68 -14.85 1.76
C ASN A 37 6.61 -13.63 1.65
N SER A 38 7.93 -13.88 1.69
CA SER A 38 8.94 -12.83 1.68
C SER A 38 9.01 -12.06 0.36
N ALA A 39 8.70 -12.69 -0.78
CA ALA A 39 8.71 -12.04 -2.09
C ALA A 39 7.57 -11.00 -2.20
N GLN A 40 6.38 -11.36 -1.72
CA GLN A 40 5.24 -10.46 -1.63
C GLN A 40 5.52 -9.27 -0.70
N ILE A 41 6.07 -9.52 0.50
CA ILE A 41 6.43 -8.47 1.45
C ILE A 41 7.46 -7.51 0.82
N GLN A 42 8.51 -8.04 0.17
CA GLN A 42 9.52 -7.22 -0.49
C GLN A 42 8.95 -6.38 -1.63
N ALA A 43 8.08 -6.97 -2.46
CA ALA A 43 7.42 -6.24 -3.54
C ALA A 43 6.53 -5.12 -3.02
N MET A 44 5.71 -5.40 -1.98
CA MET A 44 4.88 -4.40 -1.31
C MET A 44 5.73 -3.25 -0.72
N MET A 45 6.91 -3.58 -0.18
CA MET A 45 8.04 -2.70 0.18
C MET A 45 8.23 -1.50 -0.74
N GLN A 46 8.21 -1.78 -2.05
CA GLN A 46 8.56 -0.84 -3.10
C GLN A 46 7.36 -0.11 -3.69
N MET A 47 6.15 -0.43 -3.22
CA MET A 47 4.89 0.11 -3.75
C MET A 47 4.45 1.36 -2.98
N LYS A 48 4.02 2.38 -3.72
CA LYS A 48 3.25 3.50 -3.15
C LYS A 48 1.77 3.15 -3.00
N LYS A 49 1.23 2.44 -4.00
CA LYS A 49 -0.11 1.86 -4.02
C LYS A 49 0.02 0.35 -4.04
N ILE A 50 -0.68 -0.38 -3.18
CA ILE A 50 -0.68 -1.84 -3.23
C ILE A 50 -1.34 -2.27 -4.55
N ASP A 51 -0.57 -3.02 -5.33
CA ASP A 51 -1.05 -3.71 -6.53
C ASP A 51 -1.40 -5.14 -6.14
N ILE A 52 -2.71 -5.39 -5.99
CA ILE A 52 -3.23 -6.69 -5.55
C ILE A 52 -2.86 -7.78 -6.57
N GLN A 53 -2.99 -7.50 -7.87
CA GLN A 53 -2.69 -8.49 -8.90
C GLN A 53 -1.21 -8.88 -8.84
N ARG A 54 -0.33 -7.89 -8.72
CA ARG A 54 1.11 -8.14 -8.61
C ARG A 54 1.48 -9.01 -7.41
N LEU A 55 0.79 -8.84 -6.28
CA LEU A 55 1.04 -9.65 -5.08
C LEU A 55 0.46 -11.07 -5.21
N LEU A 56 -0.67 -11.24 -5.91
CA LEU A 56 -1.21 -12.55 -6.25
C LEU A 56 -0.29 -13.32 -7.22
N ASP A 57 0.34 -12.62 -8.18
CA ASP A 57 1.30 -13.24 -9.11
C ASP A 57 2.60 -13.70 -8.43
N LEU A 58 2.87 -13.21 -7.21
CA LEU A 58 4.01 -13.57 -6.37
C LEU A 58 3.67 -14.62 -5.31
N ALA A 59 2.44 -15.12 -5.32
CA ALA A 59 1.96 -16.11 -4.38
C ALA A 59 2.50 -17.52 -4.66
#